data_AF-A0A0D8Y029-F1
#
_entry.id   AF-A0A0D8Y029-F1
#
_cell.length_a   1.000
_cell.length_b   1.000
_cell.length_c   1.000
_cell.angle_alpha   90.00
_cell.angle_beta   90.00
_cell.angle_gamma   90.00
#
_symmetry.space_group_name_H-M   'P 1'
#
loop_
_entity.id
_entity.type
_entity.pdbx_description
1 polymer ?
#
loop_
_entity_poly.entity_id
_entity_poly.type
_entity_poly.pdbx_seq_one_letter_code
_entity_poly.pdbx_strand_id
1 'polypeptide(L)'
;MNLPFITILSSRLLGHQPNLFKIVWNASSARSNSIKKAFGIGDNEIPEENDSFMRLSETIEAFFYKIKRLQVITMQLEDEIVSSTCEQLGARHVDFIARGFNSNFWDIFLSSTYFHVCMSEAIDETLCGYMSDEGKRAEMILAWQRMFNMVVHHMRMGYNEKRKERLKSGNKS
;
A
#
# COMPACT_ATOMS: atom_id res chain seq x y z
N MET A 1 7.32 11.59 18.56
CA MET A 1 6.33 10.51 18.28
C MET A 1 6.86 9.23 18.90
N ASN A 2 6.08 8.54 19.73
CA ASN A 2 6.56 7.38 20.50
C ASN A 2 6.36 6.11 19.65
N LEU A 3 7.39 5.65 18.92
CA LEU A 3 7.32 4.44 18.07
C LEU A 3 6.72 3.18 18.74
N PRO A 4 7.01 2.91 20.03
CA PRO A 4 6.37 1.82 20.77
C PRO A 4 4.83 1.92 20.80
N PHE A 5 4.30 3.14 20.91
CA PHE A 5 2.86 3.38 20.98
C PHE A 5 2.17 3.04 19.64
N ILE A 6 2.74 3.47 18.52
CA ILE A 6 2.21 3.18 17.18
C ILE A 6 2.28 1.67 16.90
N THR A 7 3.39 1.03 17.25
CA THR A 7 3.56 -0.42 17.03
C THR A 7 2.49 -1.23 17.77
N ILE A 8 2.25 -0.90 19.04
CA ILE A 8 1.26 -1.60 19.88
C ILE A 8 -0.14 -1.38 19.34
N LEU A 9 -0.49 -0.14 19.02
CA LEU A 9 -1.82 0.15 18.53
C LEU A 9 -2.05 -0.42 17.12
N SER A 10 -1.05 -0.46 16.22
CA SER A 10 -1.19 -1.05 14.89
C SER A 10 -1.37 -2.56 14.99
N SER A 11 -0.77 -3.21 15.99
CA SER A 11 -1.04 -4.62 16.28
C SER A 11 -2.45 -4.84 16.83
N ARG A 12 -2.97 -3.93 17.66
CA ARG A 12 -4.36 -4.00 18.16
C ARG A 12 -5.38 -3.81 17.04
N LEU A 13 -5.15 -2.83 16.15
CA LEU A 13 -5.99 -2.60 14.98
C LEU A 13 -6.13 -3.88 14.14
N LEU A 14 -5.00 -4.52 13.81
CA LEU A 14 -4.99 -5.75 13.02
C LEU A 14 -5.55 -6.96 13.79
N GLY A 15 -5.49 -6.92 15.13
CA GLY A 15 -6.19 -7.90 15.99
C GLY A 15 -7.72 -7.75 15.96
N HIS A 16 -8.23 -6.51 15.86
CA HIS A 16 -9.66 -6.24 15.72
C HIS A 16 -10.18 -6.41 14.30
N GLN A 17 -9.33 -6.18 13.29
CA GLN A 17 -9.68 -6.38 11.88
C GLN A 17 -8.57 -7.16 11.15
N PRO A 18 -8.52 -8.50 11.28
CA PRO A 18 -7.49 -9.32 10.65
C PRO A 18 -7.60 -9.35 9.12
N ASN A 19 -8.79 -9.07 8.57
CA ASN A 19 -9.02 -9.05 7.13
C ASN A 19 -8.89 -7.63 6.53
N LEU A 20 -8.26 -6.69 7.23
CA LEU A 20 -8.20 -5.28 6.84
C LEU A 20 -7.73 -5.10 5.39
N PHE A 21 -6.61 -5.73 5.02
CA PHE A 21 -6.07 -5.63 3.66
C PHE A 21 -6.98 -6.24 2.62
N LYS A 22 -7.65 -7.36 2.92
CA LYS A 22 -8.61 -8.00 2.02
C LYS A 22 -9.84 -7.11 1.77
N ILE A 23 -10.38 -6.52 2.84
CA ILE A 23 -11.53 -5.59 2.79
C ILE A 23 -11.18 -4.36 1.96
N VAL A 24 -10.05 -3.72 2.26
CA VAL A 24 -9.58 -2.53 1.56
C VAL A 24 -9.29 -2.84 0.09
N TRP A 25 -8.67 -3.99 -0.18
CA TRP A 25 -8.36 -4.43 -1.53
C TRP A 25 -9.63 -4.60 -2.37
N ASN A 26 -10.61 -5.34 -1.88
CA ASN A 26 -11.90 -5.52 -2.55
C ASN A 26 -12.60 -4.17 -2.77
N ALA A 27 -12.72 -3.36 -1.71
CA ALA A 27 -13.36 -2.04 -1.76
C ALA A 27 -12.68 -1.10 -2.77
N SER A 28 -11.35 -1.11 -2.84
CA SER A 28 -10.61 -0.28 -3.80
C SER A 28 -10.93 -0.64 -5.25
N SER A 29 -11.07 -1.93 -5.55
CA SER A 29 -11.41 -2.42 -6.89
C SER A 29 -12.86 -2.16 -7.30
N ALA A 30 -13.78 -2.17 -6.33
CA ALA A 30 -15.18 -1.78 -6.54
C ALA A 30 -15.32 -0.29 -6.90
N ARG A 31 -14.42 0.55 -6.38
CA ARG A 31 -14.43 2.01 -6.64
C ARG A 31 -13.61 2.41 -7.88
N SER A 32 -12.87 1.49 -8.51
CA SER A 32 -12.00 1.81 -9.64
C SER A 32 -11.98 0.72 -10.73
N ASN A 33 -12.63 1.02 -11.86
CA ASN A 33 -12.56 0.18 -13.07
C ASN A 33 -11.13 0.06 -13.62
N SER A 34 -10.26 1.04 -13.34
CA SER A 34 -8.86 0.98 -13.74
C SER A 34 -8.09 -0.09 -12.97
N ILE A 35 -8.43 -0.34 -11.69
CA ILE A 35 -7.86 -1.45 -10.92
C ILE A 35 -8.32 -2.77 -11.54
N LYS A 36 -9.61 -2.94 -11.82
CA LYS A 36 -10.12 -4.16 -12.49
C LYS A 36 -9.35 -4.45 -13.80
N LYS A 37 -9.24 -3.44 -14.68
CA LYS A 37 -8.53 -3.54 -15.96
C LYS A 37 -7.05 -3.90 -15.82
N ALA A 38 -6.36 -3.37 -14.80
CA ALA A 38 -4.95 -3.66 -14.56
C ALA A 38 -4.68 -5.15 -14.27
N PHE A 39 -5.65 -5.82 -13.66
CA PHE A 39 -5.56 -7.22 -13.26
C PHE A 39 -6.39 -8.15 -14.16
N GLY A 40 -6.87 -7.65 -15.29
CA GLY A 40 -7.62 -8.43 -16.27
C GLY A 40 -9.02 -8.85 -15.80
N ILE A 41 -9.59 -8.18 -14.80
CA ILE A 41 -10.96 -8.39 -14.35
C ILE A 41 -11.90 -7.67 -15.31
N GLY A 42 -12.85 -8.41 -15.90
CA GLY A 42 -13.88 -7.84 -16.76
C GLY A 42 -14.77 -6.81 -16.04
N ASP A 43 -15.35 -5.87 -16.77
CA ASP A 43 -16.19 -4.81 -16.17
C ASP A 43 -17.40 -5.41 -15.39
N ASN A 44 -17.93 -6.54 -15.86
CA ASN A 44 -19.04 -7.29 -15.25
C ASN A 44 -18.61 -8.34 -14.21
N GLU A 45 -17.30 -8.57 -14.05
CA GLU A 45 -16.80 -9.51 -13.05
C GLU A 45 -16.76 -8.88 -11.67
N ILE A 46 -17.07 -9.72 -10.67
CA ILE A 46 -17.00 -9.38 -9.26
C ILE A 46 -15.57 -9.68 -8.77
N PRO A 47 -14.78 -8.67 -8.38
CA PRO A 47 -13.39 -8.88 -7.99
C PRO A 47 -13.20 -9.86 -6.83
N GLU A 48 -14.18 -9.91 -5.92
CA GLU A 48 -14.20 -10.82 -4.78
C GLU A 48 -14.27 -12.30 -5.16
N GLU A 49 -14.84 -12.63 -6.33
CA GLU A 49 -14.94 -14.00 -6.85
C GLU A 49 -13.67 -14.43 -7.61
N ASN A 50 -12.73 -13.50 -7.86
CA ASN A 50 -11.48 -13.79 -8.54
C ASN A 50 -10.38 -14.14 -7.52
N ASP A 51 -10.14 -15.43 -7.31
CA ASP A 51 -9.12 -15.93 -6.37
C ASP A 51 -7.72 -15.35 -6.60
N SER A 52 -7.30 -15.24 -7.86
CA SER A 52 -5.96 -14.73 -8.20
C SER A 52 -5.83 -13.26 -7.83
N PHE A 53 -6.89 -12.49 -8.03
CA PHE A 53 -6.95 -11.09 -7.62
C PHE A 53 -6.97 -10.96 -6.10
N MET A 54 -7.82 -11.74 -5.42
CA MET A 54 -7.97 -11.63 -3.96
C MET A 54 -6.73 -12.05 -3.19
N ARG A 55 -5.95 -13.02 -3.70
CA ARG A 55 -4.64 -13.40 -3.12
C ARG A 55 -3.60 -12.27 -3.13
N LEU A 56 -3.76 -11.24 -3.95
CA LEU A 56 -2.86 -10.09 -3.92
C LEU A 56 -2.96 -9.31 -2.62
N SER A 57 -4.12 -9.34 -1.94
CA SER A 57 -4.28 -8.72 -0.62
C SER A 57 -3.29 -9.28 0.41
N GLU A 58 -3.02 -10.58 0.38
CA GLU A 58 -2.03 -11.26 1.24
C GLU A 58 -0.60 -10.80 0.94
N THR A 59 -0.30 -10.58 -0.35
CA THR A 59 1.03 -10.08 -0.78
C THR A 59 1.23 -8.63 -0.33
N ILE A 60 0.19 -7.80 -0.43
CA ILE A 60 0.20 -6.41 0.04
C ILE A 60 0.37 -6.40 1.56
N GLU A 61 -0.43 -7.18 2.29
CA GLU A 61 -0.36 -7.31 3.74
C GLU A 61 1.04 -7.74 4.21
N ALA A 62 1.61 -8.79 3.63
CA ALA A 62 2.94 -9.26 3.96
C ALA A 62 4.02 -8.19 3.75
N PHE A 63 3.88 -7.37 2.70
CA PHE A 63 4.78 -6.24 2.47
C PHE A 63 4.65 -5.17 3.58
N PHE A 64 3.44 -4.77 3.94
CA PHE A 64 3.23 -3.80 5.04
C PHE A 64 3.73 -4.33 6.39
N TYR A 65 3.58 -5.63 6.68
CA TYR A 65 4.19 -6.24 7.86
C TYR A 65 5.71 -6.20 7.82
N LYS A 66 6.33 -6.43 6.65
CA LYS A 66 7.78 -6.30 6.48
C LYS A 66 8.23 -4.87 6.79
N ILE A 67 7.55 -3.86 6.26
CA ILE A 67 7.86 -2.45 6.52
C ILE A 67 7.69 -2.11 8.00
N LYS A 68 6.56 -2.49 8.61
CA LYS A 68 6.31 -2.32 10.05
C LYS A 68 7.42 -2.96 10.88
N ARG A 69 7.83 -4.19 10.55
CA ARG A 69 8.90 -4.90 11.27
C ARG A 69 10.24 -4.19 11.14
N LEU A 70 10.58 -3.71 9.94
CA LEU A 70 11.81 -2.94 9.73
C LEU A 70 11.80 -1.65 10.57
N GLN A 71 10.69 -0.92 10.61
CA GLN A 71 10.56 0.29 11.44
C GLN A 71 10.73 0.03 12.94
N VAL A 72 10.26 -1.12 13.43
CA VAL A 72 10.47 -1.52 14.83
C VAL A 72 11.95 -1.77 15.11
N ILE A 73 12.66 -2.40 14.17
CA ILE A 73 14.09 -2.71 14.29
C ILE A 73 14.95 -1.45 14.20
N THR A 74 14.69 -0.60 13.20
CA THR A 74 15.48 0.61 12.93
C THR A 74 15.12 1.77 13.84
N MET A 75 13.99 1.66 14.56
CA MET A 75 13.38 2.71 15.36
C MET A 75 13.09 4.01 14.58
N GLN A 76 13.10 3.97 13.25
CA GLN A 76 13.01 5.15 12.39
C GLN A 76 12.06 4.90 11.20
N LEU A 77 11.22 5.91 10.91
CA LEU A 77 10.28 5.91 9.78
C LEU A 77 10.98 6.17 8.43
N GLU A 78 12.17 6.76 8.46
CA GLU A 78 12.94 7.23 7.29
C GLU A 78 14.32 6.54 7.21
N ASP A 79 14.36 5.26 7.58
CA ASP A 79 15.59 4.47 7.53
C ASP A 79 15.92 4.03 6.09
N GLU A 80 17.20 4.00 5.74
CA GLU A 80 17.72 3.62 4.43
C GLU A 80 17.28 2.20 4.00
N ILE A 81 17.11 1.28 4.96
CA ILE A 81 16.65 -0.08 4.68
C ILE A 81 15.17 -0.08 4.29
N VAL A 82 14.37 0.77 4.93
CA VAL A 82 12.94 0.93 4.62
C VAL A 82 12.76 1.56 3.24
N SER A 83 13.47 2.65 2.96
CA SER A 83 13.44 3.31 1.65
C SER A 83 13.90 2.39 0.53
N SER A 84 15.05 1.73 0.69
CA SER A 84 15.58 0.79 -0.31
C SER A 84 14.64 -0.39 -0.56
N THR A 85 13.99 -0.92 0.48
CA THR A 85 13.00 -2.00 0.33
C THR A 85 11.80 -1.55 -0.52
N CYS A 86 11.30 -0.34 -0.27
CA CYS A 86 10.20 0.25 -1.04
C CYS A 86 10.63 0.55 -2.49
N GLU A 87 11.81 1.12 -2.70
CA GLU A 87 12.37 1.41 -4.02
C GLU A 87 12.57 0.15 -4.85
N GLN A 88 13.09 -0.94 -4.27
CA GLN A 88 13.22 -2.22 -4.95
C GLN A 88 11.88 -2.80 -5.38
N LEU A 89 10.84 -2.70 -4.52
CA LEU A 89 9.49 -3.09 -4.92
C LEU A 89 8.99 -2.22 -6.07
N GLY A 90 9.17 -0.89 -6.00
CA GLY A 90 8.83 0.04 -7.06
C GLY A 90 9.52 -0.26 -8.40
N ALA A 91 10.82 -0.54 -8.36
CA ALA A 91 11.64 -0.85 -9.52
C ALA A 91 11.15 -2.12 -10.25
N ARG A 92 10.72 -3.15 -9.52
CA ARG A 92 10.13 -4.37 -10.11
C ARG A 92 8.88 -4.09 -10.94
N HIS A 93 8.15 -3.02 -10.64
CA HIS A 93 6.94 -2.72 -11.39
C HIS A 93 7.22 -2.21 -12.82
N VAL A 94 8.45 -1.83 -13.13
CA VAL A 94 8.88 -1.51 -14.50
C VAL A 94 8.75 -2.72 -15.43
N ASP A 95 8.82 -3.95 -14.89
CA ASP A 95 8.60 -5.18 -15.66
C ASP A 95 7.17 -5.33 -16.17
N PHE A 96 6.22 -4.65 -15.55
CA PHE A 96 4.81 -4.69 -15.96
C PHE A 96 4.47 -3.63 -17.00
N ILE A 97 5.40 -2.75 -17.40
CA ILE A 97 5.15 -1.72 -18.44
C ILE A 97 4.70 -2.36 -19.76
N ALA A 98 5.33 -3.46 -20.14
CA ALA A 98 4.95 -4.21 -21.35
C ALA A 98 3.53 -4.80 -21.28
N ARG A 99 2.96 -4.92 -20.08
CA ARG A 99 1.58 -5.37 -19.81
C ARG A 99 0.62 -4.18 -19.61
N GLY A 100 1.05 -2.97 -19.96
CA GLY A 100 0.24 -1.76 -19.87
C GLY A 100 0.37 -0.99 -18.56
N PHE A 101 1.21 -1.42 -17.61
CA PHE A 101 1.43 -0.69 -16.35
C PHE A 101 2.13 0.65 -16.61
N ASN A 102 1.42 1.76 -16.41
CA ASN A 102 1.96 3.12 -16.44
C ASN A 102 2.12 3.73 -15.03
N SER A 103 2.83 4.86 -14.92
CA SER A 103 3.05 5.55 -13.64
C SER A 103 1.75 6.00 -12.95
N ASN A 104 0.68 6.21 -13.69
CA ASN A 104 -0.62 6.64 -13.14
C ASN A 104 -1.30 5.50 -12.37
N PHE A 105 -0.89 4.23 -12.56
CA PHE A 105 -1.34 3.16 -11.67
C PHE A 105 -0.91 3.41 -10.23
N TRP A 106 0.23 4.05 -9.98
CA TRP A 106 0.59 4.44 -8.62
C TRP A 106 -0.34 5.50 -8.03
N ASP A 107 -0.92 6.38 -8.86
CA ASP A 107 -1.91 7.36 -8.40
C ASP A 107 -3.25 6.67 -8.09
N ILE A 108 -3.61 5.67 -8.89
CA ILE A 108 -4.85 4.87 -8.75
C ILE A 108 -4.75 3.89 -7.56
N PHE A 109 -3.61 3.23 -7.40
CA PHE A 109 -3.40 2.14 -6.45
C PHE A 109 -2.96 2.62 -5.08
N LEU A 110 -2.27 3.77 -5.01
CA LEU A 110 -1.50 4.11 -3.82
C LEU A 110 -1.54 5.60 -3.43
N SER A 111 -1.67 6.57 -4.34
CA SER A 111 -1.41 7.98 -3.99
C SER A 111 -2.56 9.00 -4.00
N SER A 112 -3.84 8.63 -4.06
CA SER A 112 -4.87 9.50 -3.42
C SER A 112 -6.32 9.00 -3.43
N THR A 113 -6.75 8.07 -4.29
CA THR A 113 -8.21 7.97 -4.52
C THR A 113 -8.91 6.73 -3.98
N TYR A 114 -8.32 5.53 -4.09
CA TYR A 114 -9.10 4.32 -3.81
C TYR A 114 -8.54 3.49 -2.66
N PHE A 115 -7.34 2.91 -2.78
CA PHE A 115 -6.80 2.08 -1.71
C PHE A 115 -6.54 2.89 -0.42
N HIS A 116 -5.92 4.07 -0.53
CA HIS A 116 -5.63 4.92 0.63
C HIS A 116 -6.91 5.43 1.33
N VAL A 117 -7.94 5.76 0.55
CA VAL A 117 -9.25 6.20 1.09
C VAL A 117 -9.93 5.02 1.77
N CYS A 118 -10.07 3.88 1.10
CA CYS A 118 -10.66 2.67 1.67
C CYS A 118 -9.91 2.22 2.93
N MET A 119 -8.57 2.33 2.94
CA MET A 119 -7.74 2.02 4.10
C MET A 119 -8.01 2.99 5.26
N SER A 120 -8.06 4.30 4.97
CA SER A 120 -8.35 5.30 6.00
C SER A 120 -9.74 5.12 6.61
N GLU A 121 -10.75 4.87 5.76
CA GLU A 121 -12.13 4.57 6.19
C GLU A 121 -12.18 3.30 7.04
N ALA A 122 -11.58 2.20 6.58
CA ALA A 122 -11.59 0.94 7.32
C ALA A 122 -10.82 1.04 8.65
N ILE A 123 -9.73 1.80 8.69
CA ILE A 123 -9.00 2.09 9.94
C ILE A 123 -9.88 2.91 10.89
N ASP A 124 -10.50 3.99 10.40
CA ASP A 124 -11.34 4.86 11.23
C ASP A 124 -12.56 4.12 11.78
N GLU A 125 -13.26 3.34 10.94
CA GLU A 125 -14.38 2.49 11.34
C GLU A 125 -13.94 1.48 12.41
N THR A 126 -12.82 0.79 12.19
CA THR A 126 -12.30 -0.18 13.16
C THR A 126 -11.93 0.50 14.46
N LEU A 127 -11.25 1.65 14.44
CA LEU A 127 -10.85 2.38 15.63
C LEU A 127 -12.06 2.93 16.39
N CYS A 128 -13.07 3.47 15.71
CA CYS A 128 -14.30 3.93 16.34
C CYS A 128 -15.02 2.80 17.09
N GLY A 129 -14.89 1.55 16.62
CA GLY A 129 -15.48 0.38 17.26
C GLY A 129 -14.89 0.01 18.63
N TYR A 130 -13.66 0.44 18.96
CA TYR A 130 -13.01 0.04 20.23
C TYR A 130 -12.17 1.13 20.93
N MET A 131 -11.97 2.29 20.32
CA MET A 131 -11.15 3.40 20.85
C MET A 131 -11.99 4.66 21.03
N SER A 132 -12.37 4.91 22.29
CA SER A 132 -13.13 6.11 22.69
C SER A 132 -12.29 7.38 22.78
N ASP A 133 -10.96 7.25 22.92
CA ASP A 133 -10.03 8.38 22.97
C ASP A 133 -9.78 8.94 21.56
N GLU A 134 -10.37 10.10 21.27
CA GLU A 134 -10.29 10.74 19.96
C GLU A 134 -8.88 11.21 19.59
N GLY A 135 -8.09 11.64 20.58
CA GLY A 135 -6.72 12.08 20.38
C GLY A 135 -5.84 10.92 19.94
N LYS A 136 -5.93 9.78 20.65
CA LYS A 136 -5.19 8.56 20.27
C LYS A 136 -5.65 8.01 18.92
N ARG A 137 -6.95 8.11 18.60
CA ARG A 137 -7.50 7.70 17.30
C ARG A 137 -6.92 8.55 16.16
N ALA A 138 -6.91 9.87 16.32
CA ALA A 138 -6.33 10.78 15.34
C ALA A 138 -4.81 10.56 15.15
N GLU A 139 -4.05 10.40 16.23
CA GLU A 139 -2.62 10.07 16.15
C GLU A 139 -2.36 8.78 15.38
N MET A 140 -3.21 7.77 15.59
CA MET A 140 -3.12 6.50 14.89
C MET A 140 -3.37 6.63 13.39
N ILE A 141 -4.46 7.31 13.01
CA ILE A 141 -4.80 7.54 11.61
C ILE A 141 -3.64 8.27 10.91
N LEU A 142 -3.09 9.31 11.55
CA LEU A 142 -1.94 10.05 11.04
C LEU A 142 -0.68 9.18 10.91
N ALA A 143 -0.44 8.26 11.85
CA ALA A 143 0.69 7.34 11.79
C ALA A 143 0.60 6.39 10.59
N TRP A 144 -0.59 5.83 10.35
CA TRP A 144 -0.84 4.99 9.17
C TRP A 144 -0.70 5.78 7.87
N GLN A 145 -1.31 6.97 7.78
CA GLN A 145 -1.18 7.84 6.61
C GLN A 145 0.28 8.15 6.29
N ARG A 146 1.10 8.47 7.30
CA ARG A 146 2.56 8.68 7.10
C ARG A 146 3.26 7.43 6.58
N MET A 147 2.94 6.25 7.11
CA MET A 147 3.51 4.98 6.64
C MET A 147 3.17 4.73 5.18
N PHE A 148 1.90 4.88 4.79
CA PHE A 148 1.47 4.74 3.40
C PHE A 148 2.19 5.75 2.51
N ASN A 149 2.16 7.03 2.86
CA ASN A 149 2.81 8.08 2.06
C ASN A 149 4.30 7.80 1.82
N MET A 150 5.02 7.37 2.84
CA MET A 150 6.43 7.03 2.74
C MET A 150 6.68 5.80 1.85
N VAL A 151 5.89 4.73 2.01
CA VAL A 151 5.95 3.55 1.12
C VAL A 151 5.75 3.95 -0.33
N VAL A 152 4.70 4.72 -0.60
CA VAL A 152 4.33 5.16 -1.95
C VAL A 152 5.38 6.06 -2.56
N HIS A 153 5.92 6.99 -1.78
CA HIS A 153 6.98 7.89 -2.21
C HIS A 153 8.21 7.12 -2.71
N HIS A 154 8.74 6.20 -1.89
CA HIS A 154 9.91 5.41 -2.25
C HIS A 154 9.64 4.42 -3.38
N MET A 155 8.46 3.80 -3.43
CA MET A 155 8.08 2.97 -4.58
C MET A 155 8.05 3.75 -5.89
N ARG A 156 7.54 5.00 -5.88
CA ARG A 156 7.56 5.88 -7.06
C ARG A 156 8.98 6.24 -7.47
N MET A 157 9.87 6.51 -6.50
CA MET A 157 11.26 6.79 -6.79
C MET A 157 11.93 5.63 -7.50
N GLY A 158 11.89 4.42 -6.91
CA GLY A 158 12.52 3.24 -7.51
C GLY A 158 11.94 2.88 -8.88
N TYR A 159 10.63 3.05 -9.08
CA TYR A 159 10.00 2.88 -10.40
C TYR A 159 10.57 3.88 -11.43
N ASN A 160 10.62 5.17 -11.07
CA ASN A 160 11.05 6.23 -11.97
C ASN A 160 12.53 6.12 -12.33
N GLU A 161 13.38 5.77 -11.37
CA GLU A 161 14.81 5.53 -11.59
C GLU A 161 15.01 4.34 -12.53
N LYS A 162 14.39 3.21 -12.23
CA LYS A 162 14.54 2.00 -13.06
C LYS A 162 13.99 2.19 -14.48
N ARG A 163 12.92 2.97 -14.64
CA ARG A 163 12.38 3.35 -15.96
C ARG A 163 13.36 4.24 -16.74
N LYS A 164 13.98 5.22 -16.08
CA LYS A 164 15.00 6.10 -16.70
C LYS A 164 16.22 5.29 -17.16
N GLU A 165 16.67 4.32 -16.37
CA GLU A 165 17.77 3.42 -16.74
C GLU A 165 17.47 2.65 -18.04
N ARG A 166 16.27 2.05 -18.15
CA ARG A 166 15.87 1.30 -19.35
C ARG A 166 15.83 2.15 -20.62
N LEU A 167 15.32 3.38 -20.50
CA LEU A 167 15.29 4.33 -21.61
C LEU A 167 16.69 4.73 -22.06
N LYS A 168 17.62 4.92 -21.11
CA LYS A 168 19.03 5.22 -21.41
C LYS A 168 19.78 4.04 -22.02
N SER A 169 19.47 2.80 -21.64
CA SER A 169 20.09 1.61 -22.23
C SER A 169 19.52 1.26 -23.61
N GLY A 170 18.26 1.56 -23.88
CA GLY A 170 17.63 1.35 -25.19
C GLY A 170 18.16 2.29 -26.29
N ASN A 171 18.62 3.50 -25.92
CA ASN A 171 19.22 4.46 -26.86
C ASN A 171 20.69 4.18 -27.21
N LYS A 172 21.28 3.09 -26.71
CA LYS A 172 22.66 2.67 -27.01
C LYS A 172 22.73 1.47 -27.96
N SER A 173 21.62 1.11 -28.61
CA SER A 173 21.57 0.07 -29.65
C SER A 173 21.41 0.66 -31.04
#